data_AF-A0A1M4Y6I4-F1
#
_entry.id   AF-A0A1M4Y6I4-F1
#
_cell.length_a   1.000
_cell.length_b   1.000
_cell.length_c   1.000
_cell.angle_alpha   90.00
_cell.angle_beta   90.00
_cell.angle_gamma   90.00
#
_symmetry.space_group_name_H-M   'P 1'
#
loop_
_entity.id
_entity.type
_entity.pdbx_description
1 polymer ?
#
loop_
_entity_poly.entity_id
_entity_poly.type
_entity_poly.pdbx_seq_one_letter_code
_entity_poly.pdbx_strand_id
1 'polypeptide(L)'
;MKGSGDFSIGSAVWPGISKLTEECGEVMQVCGKLVGSHGEVIHFDGSDLRKRMQEELADLLAAIEFVVAVNPLDYDAIAARRDEKLKLFHAWHDADIAKEEQKP
;
A
#
# COMPACT_ATOMS: atom_id res chain seq x y z
N MET A 1 -20.97 6.74 -23.70
CA MET A 1 -21.27 5.49 -22.98
C MET A 1 -21.19 5.78 -21.50
N LYS A 2 -22.24 5.50 -20.71
CA LYS A 2 -22.08 5.36 -19.26
C LYS A 2 -21.30 4.06 -19.06
N GLY A 3 -20.13 4.11 -18.44
CA GLY A 3 -19.44 2.88 -18.02
C GLY A 3 -20.40 2.02 -17.19
N SER A 4 -20.29 0.70 -17.26
CA SER A 4 -21.22 -0.21 -16.57
C SER A 4 -21.27 0.02 -15.05
N GLY A 5 -20.27 0.68 -14.47
CA GLY A 5 -20.11 0.83 -13.03
C GLY A 5 -19.58 -0.45 -12.38
N ASP A 6 -19.18 -1.44 -13.18
CA ASP A 6 -18.50 -2.64 -12.69
C ASP A 6 -17.25 -2.22 -11.90
N PHE A 7 -16.93 -2.96 -10.83
CA PHE A 7 -15.77 -2.75 -9.97
C PHE A 7 -15.77 -1.46 -9.14
N SER A 8 -16.75 -0.57 -9.33
CA SER A 8 -16.92 0.65 -8.53
C SER A 8 -17.46 0.34 -7.13
N ILE A 9 -17.37 1.30 -6.21
CA ILE A 9 -18.13 1.23 -4.95
C ILE A 9 -19.62 1.20 -5.28
N GLY A 10 -20.35 0.27 -4.66
CA GLY A 10 -21.78 0.05 -4.95
C GLY A 10 -22.07 -0.79 -6.19
N SER A 11 -21.03 -1.30 -6.87
CA SER A 11 -21.20 -2.26 -7.97
C SER A 11 -21.75 -3.61 -7.50
N ALA A 12 -22.26 -4.42 -8.43
CA ALA A 12 -22.57 -5.83 -8.19
C ALA A 12 -21.39 -6.76 -8.55
N VAL A 13 -20.47 -6.30 -9.40
CA VAL A 13 -19.33 -7.09 -9.88
C VAL A 13 -18.08 -6.62 -9.17
N TRP A 14 -17.58 -7.45 -8.25
CA TRP A 14 -16.35 -7.21 -7.47
C TRP A 14 -16.21 -5.78 -6.93
N PRO A 15 -17.07 -5.36 -5.99
CA PRO A 15 -17.19 -3.96 -5.62
C PRO A 15 -15.91 -3.43 -4.97
N GLY A 16 -15.53 -2.20 -5.30
CA GLY A 16 -14.37 -1.52 -4.73
C GLY A 16 -13.02 -1.81 -5.38
N ILE A 17 -12.92 -2.75 -6.33
CA ILE A 17 -11.65 -3.06 -7.02
C ILE A 17 -11.06 -1.84 -7.74
N SER A 18 -11.91 -0.99 -8.34
CA SER A 18 -11.43 0.25 -8.97
C SER A 18 -10.78 1.21 -7.97
N LYS A 19 -11.38 1.35 -6.78
CA LYS A 19 -10.83 2.19 -5.71
C LYS A 19 -9.53 1.60 -5.15
N LEU A 20 -9.51 0.29 -4.87
CA LEU A 20 -8.28 -0.41 -4.49
C LEU A 20 -7.15 -0.20 -5.51
N THR A 21 -7.47 -0.21 -6.80
CA THR A 21 -6.51 0.03 -7.88
C THR A 21 -5.99 1.47 -7.89
N GLU A 22 -6.86 2.45 -7.67
CA GLU A 22 -6.51 3.88 -7.54
C GLU A 22 -5.49 4.08 -6.40
N GLU A 23 -5.82 3.60 -5.20
CA GLU A 23 -4.96 3.76 -4.01
C GLU A 23 -3.62 3.06 -4.16
N CYS A 24 -3.60 1.88 -4.80
CA CYS A 24 -2.33 1.21 -5.13
C CYS A 24 -1.46 2.10 -6.03
N GLY A 25 -2.06 2.77 -7.02
CA GLY A 25 -1.35 3.67 -7.93
C GLY A 25 -0.81 4.91 -7.22
N GLU A 26 -1.55 5.47 -6.27
CA GLU A 26 -1.14 6.66 -5.50
C GLU A 26 0.06 6.32 -4.58
N VAL A 27 0.00 5.21 -3.84
CA VAL A 27 1.15 4.70 -3.06
C VAL A 27 2.36 4.45 -3.95
N MET A 28 2.18 3.83 -5.13
CA MET A 28 3.26 3.63 -6.09
C MET A 28 3.88 4.95 -6.55
N GLN A 29 3.07 5.98 -6.80
CA GLN A 29 3.56 7.29 -7.21
C GLN A 29 4.43 7.94 -6.10
N VAL A 30 3.99 7.88 -4.84
CA VAL A 30 4.76 8.42 -3.70
C VAL A 30 6.05 7.63 -3.49
N CYS A 31 6.01 6.29 -3.59
CA CYS A 31 7.21 5.45 -3.53
C CYS A 31 8.22 5.82 -4.64
N GLY A 32 7.78 5.95 -5.88
CA GLY A 32 8.65 6.31 -7.00
C GLY A 32 9.31 7.68 -6.81
N LYS A 33 8.57 8.63 -6.24
CA LYS A 33 9.04 9.96 -5.84
C LYS A 33 10.14 9.91 -4.77
N LEU A 34 9.96 9.11 -3.72
CA LEU A 34 10.98 8.89 -2.68
C LEU A 34 12.24 8.22 -3.24
N VAL A 35 12.09 7.20 -4.08
CA VAL A 35 13.23 6.55 -4.73
C VAL A 35 13.99 7.54 -5.62
N GLY A 36 13.28 8.29 -6.46
CA GLY A 36 13.88 9.28 -7.36
C GLY A 36 14.56 10.45 -6.65
N SER A 37 14.18 10.73 -5.41
CA SER A 37 14.78 11.76 -4.55
C SER A 37 15.79 11.21 -3.55
N HIS A 38 16.17 9.93 -3.65
CA HIS A 38 17.10 9.28 -2.70
C HIS A 38 16.65 9.39 -1.23
N GLY A 39 15.34 9.40 -0.99
CA GLY A 39 14.75 9.49 0.35
C GLY A 39 14.57 10.91 0.88
N GLU A 40 14.86 11.95 0.10
CA GLU A 40 14.55 13.33 0.50
C GLU A 40 13.02 13.56 0.54
N VAL A 41 12.53 13.87 1.73
CA VAL A 41 11.08 14.03 1.99
C VAL A 41 10.51 15.37 1.56
N ILE A 42 11.37 16.38 1.32
CA ILE A 42 10.97 17.70 0.81
C ILE A 42 11.16 17.68 -0.70
N HIS A 43 10.06 17.71 -1.45
CA HIS A 43 10.15 17.84 -2.90
C HIS A 43 10.20 19.29 -3.35
N PHE A 44 10.85 19.50 -4.50
CA PHE A 44 11.00 20.81 -5.13
C PHE A 44 9.65 21.47 -5.48
N ASP A 45 8.57 20.69 -5.61
CA ASP A 45 7.21 21.17 -5.86
C ASP A 45 6.47 21.64 -4.59
N GLY A 46 7.12 21.57 -3.42
CA GLY A 46 6.56 21.96 -2.12
C GLY A 46 5.75 20.86 -1.42
N SER A 47 5.69 19.64 -1.97
CA SER A 47 5.02 18.51 -1.32
C SER A 47 5.88 17.88 -0.21
N ASP A 48 5.24 17.58 0.93
CA ASP A 48 5.79 16.76 2.01
C ASP A 48 5.48 15.29 1.70
N LEU A 49 6.48 14.56 1.21
CA LEU A 49 6.33 13.16 0.85
C LEU A 49 6.04 12.25 2.03
N ARG A 50 6.45 12.63 3.25
CA ARG A 50 6.12 11.85 4.44
C ARG A 50 4.64 11.96 4.73
N LYS A 51 4.10 13.17 4.73
CA LYS A 51 2.66 13.40 4.92
C LYS A 51 1.86 12.66 3.85
N ARG A 52 2.27 12.79 2.58
CA ARG A 52 1.58 12.12 1.48
C ARG A 52 1.66 10.61 1.59
N MET A 53 2.81 10.04 1.94
CA MET A 53 2.94 8.60 2.19
C MET A 53 1.97 8.11 3.28
N GLN A 54 1.79 8.89 4.35
CA GLN A 54 0.85 8.53 5.41
C GLN A 54 -0.60 8.55 4.93
N GLU A 55 -0.97 9.54 4.13
CA GLU A 55 -2.31 9.67 3.53
C GLU A 55 -2.59 8.50 2.57
N GLU A 56 -1.73 8.27 1.57
CA GLU A 56 -1.99 7.23 0.58
C GLU A 56 -1.94 5.80 1.19
N LEU A 57 -1.10 5.57 2.21
CA LEU A 57 -1.11 4.28 2.93
C LEU A 57 -2.39 4.09 3.75
N ALA A 58 -2.93 5.14 4.35
CA ALA A 58 -4.18 5.06 5.09
C ALA A 58 -5.36 4.77 4.14
N ASP A 59 -5.40 5.44 2.99
CA ASP A 59 -6.45 5.25 1.99
C ASP A 59 -6.37 3.86 1.34
N LEU A 60 -5.15 3.36 1.06
CA LEU A 60 -4.94 1.98 0.61
C LEU A 60 -5.41 0.95 1.64
N LEU A 61 -5.11 1.15 2.93
CA LEU A 61 -5.58 0.25 3.99
C LEU A 61 -7.10 0.23 4.05
N ALA A 62 -7.76 1.39 3.99
CA ALA A 62 -9.22 1.48 3.95
C ALA A 62 -9.82 0.78 2.72
N ALA A 63 -9.20 0.93 1.54
CA ALA A 63 -9.65 0.26 0.33
C ALA A 63 -9.49 -1.26 0.40
N ILE A 64 -8.39 -1.76 0.98
CA ILE A 64 -8.17 -3.19 1.23
C ILE A 64 -9.25 -3.73 2.16
N GLU A 65 -9.48 -3.08 3.30
CA GLU A 65 -10.49 -3.50 4.28
C GLU A 65 -11.89 -3.54 3.65
N PHE A 66 -12.24 -2.51 2.87
CA PHE A 66 -13.51 -2.46 2.16
C PHE A 66 -13.66 -3.63 1.19
N VAL A 67 -12.65 -3.89 0.34
CA VAL A 67 -12.70 -4.98 -0.65
C VAL A 67 -12.85 -6.33 0.04
N VAL A 68 -12.11 -6.58 1.13
CA VAL A 68 -12.25 -7.84 1.87
C VAL A 68 -13.64 -7.99 2.48
N ALA A 69 -14.23 -6.91 3.01
CA ALA A 69 -15.53 -6.96 3.65
C ALA A 69 -16.71 -7.20 2.68
N VAL A 70 -16.61 -6.73 1.43
CA VAL A 70 -17.75 -6.74 0.48
C VAL A 70 -17.62 -7.78 -0.64
N ASN A 71 -16.52 -8.52 -0.68
CA ASN A 71 -16.28 -9.57 -1.66
C ASN A 71 -16.17 -10.94 -0.96
N PRO A 72 -16.34 -12.07 -1.68
CA PRO A 72 -16.24 -13.41 -1.10
C PRO A 72 -14.77 -13.81 -0.85
N LEU A 73 -14.08 -13.06 0.01
CA LEU A 73 -12.69 -13.27 0.40
C LEU A 73 -12.63 -13.76 1.86
N ASP A 74 -11.64 -14.59 2.15
CA ASP A 74 -11.39 -15.10 3.49
C ASP A 74 -10.45 -14.15 4.25
N TYR A 75 -11.02 -13.38 5.18
CA TYR A 75 -10.27 -12.44 6.01
C TYR A 75 -9.20 -13.13 6.85
N ASP A 76 -9.51 -14.29 7.44
CA ASP A 76 -8.61 -14.99 8.34
C ASP A 76 -7.40 -15.54 7.58
N ALA A 77 -7.63 -16.09 6.38
CA ALA A 77 -6.54 -16.52 5.50
C ALA A 77 -5.64 -15.35 5.07
N ILE A 78 -6.22 -14.18 4.75
CA ILE A 78 -5.47 -12.98 4.39
C ILE A 78 -4.67 -12.46 5.59
N ALA A 79 -5.28 -12.37 6.77
CA ALA A 79 -4.64 -11.89 7.99
C ALA A 79 -3.47 -12.80 8.41
N ALA A 80 -3.67 -14.13 8.41
CA ALA A 80 -2.62 -15.09 8.69
C ALA A 80 -1.42 -14.92 7.73
N ARG A 81 -1.70 -14.72 6.44
CA ARG A 81 -0.67 -14.50 5.43
C ARG A 81 0.08 -13.18 5.61
N ARG A 82 -0.64 -12.09 5.93
CA ARG A 82 -0.06 -10.78 6.25
C ARG A 82 0.92 -10.91 7.42
N ASP A 83 0.51 -11.56 8.50
CA ASP A 83 1.30 -11.66 9.72
C ASP A 83 2.58 -12.49 9.53
N GLU A 84 2.50 -13.58 8.76
CA GLU A 84 3.68 -14.35 8.34
C GLU A 84 4.68 -13.48 7.56
N LYS A 85 4.17 -12.68 6.60
CA LYS A 85 5.01 -11.80 5.78
C LYS A 85 5.62 -10.65 6.57
N LEU A 86 4.87 -10.04 7.50
CA LEU A 86 5.41 -8.98 8.36
C LEU A 86 6.57 -9.49 9.20
N LYS A 87 6.45 -10.67 9.83
CA LYS A 87 7.54 -11.30 10.58
C LYS A 87 8.77 -11.51 9.71
N LEU A 88 8.58 -11.98 8.48
CA LEU A 88 9.66 -12.20 7.53
C LEU A 88 10.37 -10.90 7.13
N PHE A 89 9.61 -9.83 6.86
CA PHE A 89 10.18 -8.53 6.47
C PHE A 89 10.98 -7.89 7.61
N HIS A 90 10.49 -7.98 8.85
CA HIS A 90 11.26 -7.56 10.03
C HIS A 90 12.55 -8.36 10.18
N ALA A 91 12.49 -9.69 10.07
CA ALA A 91 13.67 -10.54 10.18
C ALA A 91 14.73 -10.21 9.11
N TRP A 92 14.31 -9.90 7.87
CA TRP A 92 15.24 -9.47 6.82
C TRP A 92 15.88 -8.12 7.12
N HIS A 93 15.09 -7.15 7.57
CA HIS A 93 15.59 -5.83 7.93
C HIS A 93 16.62 -5.88 9.05
N ASP A 94 16.31 -6.59 10.14
CA ASP A 94 17.20 -6.72 11.30
C ASP A 94 18.51 -7.44 10.92
N ALA A 95 18.41 -8.47 10.07
CA ALA A 95 19.58 -9.22 9.60
C ALA A 95 20.50 -8.36 8.71
N ASP A 96 19.96 -7.43 7.93
CA ASP A 96 20.77 -6.55 7.09
C ASP A 96 21.43 -5.42 7.91
N ILE A 97 20.74 -4.84 8.90
CA ILE A 97 21.34 -3.89 9.85
C ILE A 97 22.53 -4.54 10.58
N ALA A 98 22.35 -5.76 11.10
CA ALA A 98 23.40 -6.45 11.85
C ALA A 98 24.65 -6.72 11.00
N LYS A 99 24.52 -6.91 9.68
CA LYS A 99 25.66 -7.06 8.77
C LYS A 99 26.42 -5.76 8.55
N GLU A 100 25.72 -4.62 8.49
CA GLU A 100 26.36 -3.31 8.33
C GLU A 100 27.20 -2.93 9.54
N GLU A 101 26.72 -3.21 10.76
CA GLU A 101 27.44 -2.96 12.02
C GLU A 101 28.73 -3.79 12.18
N GLN A 102 28.83 -4.92 11.48
CA GLN A 102 29.98 -5.83 11.51
C GLN A 102 31.03 -5.53 10.44
N LYS A 103 30.82 -4.50 9.60
CA LYS A 103 31.77 -4.11 8.55
C LYS A 103 32.90 -3.27 9.15
N PRO A 104 34.18 -3.63 8.95
CA PRO A 104 35.33 -2.91 9.51
C PRO A 104 35.53 -1.51 8.93
#